data_AF-A0A0F7PM44-F1
#
_entry.id   AF-A0A0F7PM44-F1
#
_cell.length_a   1.000
_cell.length_b   1.000
_cell.length_c   1.000
_cell.angle_alpha   90.00
_cell.angle_beta   90.00
_cell.angle_gamma   90.00
#
_symmetry.space_group_name_H-M   'P 1'
#
loop_
_entity.id
_entity.type
_entity.pdbx_description
1 polymer ?
#
loop_
_entity_poly.entity_id
_entity_poly.type
_entity_poly.pdbx_seq_one_letter_code
_entity_poly.pdbx_strand_id
1 'polypeptide(L)'
;MLASLDELATECVDETARAQIREAINCYQGGAFRAAIVAAYVAVCFDLIQKLRMLAASGDGEAKQAVERLEKLQDQNDRNNHQAISGLLEFERGLLETF
;
A
#
# COMPACT_ATOMS: atom_id res chain seq x y z
N MET A 1 26.87 7.49 5.59
CA MET A 1 26.91 6.13 5.05
C MET A 1 25.59 5.92 4.33
N LEU A 2 25.58 5.48 3.07
CA LEU A 2 24.32 5.11 2.40
C LEU A 2 23.87 3.79 3.00
N ALA A 3 22.67 3.77 3.59
CA ALA A 3 22.07 2.55 4.12
C ALA A 3 21.76 1.59 2.96
N SER A 4 21.91 0.29 3.20
CA SER A 4 21.48 -0.72 2.23
C SER A 4 19.95 -0.74 2.11
N LEU A 5 19.43 -1.27 0.99
CA LEU A 5 17.97 -1.44 0.84
C LEU A 5 17.38 -2.33 1.94
N ASP A 6 18.12 -3.37 2.33
CA ASP A 6 17.74 -4.26 3.43
C ASP A 6 17.70 -3.54 4.77
N GLU A 7 18.64 -2.64 5.05
CA GLU A 7 18.62 -1.77 6.23
C GLU A 7 17.40 -0.85 6.20
N LEU A 8 17.14 -0.16 5.09
CA LEU A 8 15.97 0.72 4.94
C LEU A 8 14.65 -0.04 5.11
N ALA A 9 14.57 -1.29 4.63
CA ALA A 9 13.40 -2.13 4.83
C ALA A 9 13.11 -2.44 6.31
N THR A 10 14.11 -2.35 7.20
CA THR A 10 13.89 -2.52 8.64
C THR A 10 13.17 -1.34 9.29
N GLU A 11 13.19 -0.16 8.66
CA GLU A 11 12.49 1.04 9.15
C GLU A 11 10.97 0.99 8.90
N CYS A 12 10.51 0.09 8.02
CA CYS A 12 9.08 -0.19 7.85
C CYS A 12 8.51 -0.86 9.10
N VAL A 13 7.74 -0.09 9.87
CA VAL A 13 7.11 -0.54 11.13
C VAL A 13 6.09 -1.65 10.87
N ASP A 14 5.25 -1.49 9.85
CA ASP A 14 4.23 -2.47 9.50
C ASP A 14 4.83 -3.74 8.88
N GLU A 15 4.45 -4.91 9.39
CA GLU A 15 4.97 -6.20 8.93
C GLU A 15 4.55 -6.53 7.49
N THR A 16 3.32 -6.17 7.11
CA THR A 16 2.79 -6.45 5.76
C THR A 16 3.49 -5.59 4.72
N ALA A 17 3.59 -4.28 4.96
CA ALA A 17 4.31 -3.35 4.11
C ALA A 17 5.80 -3.74 3.99
N ARG A 18 6.42 -4.14 5.10
CA ARG A 18 7.82 -4.62 5.12
C ARG A 18 8.01 -5.91 4.32
N ALA A 19 7.05 -6.83 4.33
CA ALA A 19 7.10 -8.01 3.48
C ALA A 19 7.03 -7.63 1.99
N GLN A 20 6.15 -6.70 1.62
CA GLN A 20 6.01 -6.23 0.24
C GLN A 20 7.29 -5.54 -0.28
N ILE A 21 7.91 -4.65 0.51
CA ILE A 21 9.13 -3.97 0.07
C ILE A 21 10.32 -4.94 -0.02
N ARG A 22 10.40 -5.95 0.85
CA ARG A 22 11.40 -7.02 0.74
C ARG A 22 11.26 -7.82 -0.55
N GLU A 23 10.04 -8.08 -1.00
CA GLU A 23 9.83 -8.74 -2.29
C GLU A 23 10.31 -7.88 -3.46
N ALA A 24 10.09 -6.57 -3.40
CA ALA A 24 10.64 -5.63 -4.39
C ALA A 24 12.17 -5.65 -4.42
N ILE A 25 12.81 -5.69 -3.24
CA ILE A 25 14.26 -5.80 -3.08
C ILE A 25 14.77 -7.13 -3.66
N ASN A 26 14.11 -8.25 -3.36
CA ASN A 26 14.46 -9.58 -3.90
C ASN A 26 14.39 -9.59 -5.42
N CYS A 27 13.33 -9.02 -6.00
CA CYS A 27 13.18 -8.88 -7.44
C CYS A 27 14.31 -8.03 -8.05
N TYR A 28 14.70 -6.93 -7.39
CA TYR A 28 15.80 -6.08 -7.84
C TYR A 28 17.14 -6.81 -7.80
N GLN A 29 17.46 -7.45 -6.69
CA GLN A 29 18.70 -8.22 -6.49
C GLN A 29 18.77 -9.43 -7.44
N GLY A 30 17.64 -10.05 -7.75
CA GLY A 30 17.53 -11.15 -8.71
C GLY A 30 17.56 -10.73 -10.19
N GLY A 31 17.67 -9.43 -10.50
CA GLY A 31 17.69 -8.91 -11.88
C GLY A 31 16.32 -8.83 -12.57
N ALA A 32 15.23 -9.09 -11.84
CA ALA A 32 13.86 -9.00 -12.33
C ALA A 32 13.33 -7.56 -12.23
N PHE A 33 13.98 -6.60 -12.91
CA PHE A 33 13.72 -5.17 -12.71
C PHE A 33 12.27 -4.73 -12.99
N ARG A 34 11.60 -5.34 -13.96
CA ARG A 34 10.18 -5.05 -14.23
C ARG A 34 9.30 -5.44 -13.04
N ALA A 35 9.56 -6.60 -12.44
CA ALA A 35 8.84 -7.06 -11.26
C ALA A 35 9.20 -6.18 -10.04
N ALA A 36 10.46 -5.79 -9.90
CA ALA A 36 10.91 -4.90 -8.83
C ALA A 36 10.16 -3.56 -8.81
N ILE A 37 9.96 -2.94 -9.98
CA ILE A 37 9.22 -1.67 -10.09
C ILE A 37 7.76 -1.85 -9.64
N VAL A 38 7.09 -2.89 -10.14
CA VAL A 38 5.69 -3.15 -9.80
C VAL A 38 5.54 -3.49 -8.31
N ALA A 39 6.40 -4.36 -7.78
CA ALA A 39 6.40 -4.73 -6.37
C ALA A 39 6.70 -3.54 -5.45
N ALA A 40 7.60 -2.63 -5.85
CA ALA A 40 7.87 -1.42 -5.09
C ALA A 40 6.63 -0.51 -5.02
N TYR A 41 5.90 -0.36 -6.12
CA TYR A 41 4.66 0.40 -6.14
C TYR A 41 3.59 -0.22 -5.23
N VAL A 42 3.40 -1.55 -5.31
CA VAL A 42 2.49 -2.28 -4.41
C VAL A 42 2.90 -2.08 -2.94
N ALA A 43 4.19 -2.17 -2.61
CA ALA A 43 4.68 -1.94 -1.26
C ALA A 43 4.33 -0.54 -0.72
N VAL A 44 4.48 0.50 -1.56
CA VAL A 44 4.08 1.87 -1.22
C VAL A 44 2.58 1.96 -0.98
N CYS A 45 1.75 1.37 -1.84
CA CYS A 45 0.30 1.37 -1.64
C CYS A 45 -0.11 0.73 -0.31
N PHE A 46 0.48 -0.42 0.05
CA PHE A 46 0.22 -1.09 1.33
C PHE A 46 0.65 -0.23 2.53
N ASP A 47 1.85 0.34 2.49
CA ASP A 47 2.36 1.20 3.56
C ASP A 47 1.47 2.44 3.77
N LEU A 48 1.07 3.11 2.69
CA LEU A 48 0.19 4.29 2.74
C LEU A 48 -1.21 3.96 3.24
N ILE A 49 -1.81 2.85 2.80
CA ILE A 49 -3.11 2.39 3.33
C ILE A 49 -3.01 2.15 4.84
N GLN A 50 -1.90 1.57 5.30
CA GLN A 50 -1.74 1.28 6.72
C GLN A 50 -1.52 2.54 7.55
N LYS A 51 -0.77 3.52 7.02
CA LYS A 51 -0.66 4.88 7.60
C LYS A 51 -1.99 5.61 7.63
N LEU A 52 -2.80 5.49 6.58
CA LEU A 52 -4.15 6.07 6.54
C LEU A 52 -5.04 5.49 7.65
N ARG A 53 -4.98 4.17 7.87
CA ARG A 53 -5.67 3.50 8.99
C ARG A 53 -5.18 3.98 10.35
N MET A 54 -3.87 4.20 10.52
CA MET A 54 -3.31 4.76 11.76
C MET A 54 -3.78 6.20 12.02
N LEU A 55 -3.85 7.04 10.98
CA LEU A 55 -4.39 8.41 11.09
C LEU A 55 -5.87 8.39 11.47
N ALA A 56 -6.66 7.54 10.82
CA ALA A 56 -8.07 7.37 11.13
C ALA A 56 -8.27 6.92 12.60
N ALA A 57 -7.47 5.97 13.08
CA ALA A 57 -7.49 5.51 14.47
C ALA A 57 -7.08 6.61 15.46
N SER A 58 -6.20 7.53 15.05
CA SER A 58 -5.77 8.68 15.84
C SER A 58 -6.79 9.82 15.90
N GLY A 59 -7.90 9.70 15.16
CA GLY A 59 -9.02 10.64 15.21
C GLY A 59 -9.17 11.55 13.99
N ASP A 60 -8.28 11.44 13.00
CA ASP A 60 -8.34 12.25 11.78
C ASP A 60 -9.64 11.96 10.99
N GLY A 61 -10.39 13.02 10.68
CA GLY A 61 -11.70 12.92 10.04
C GLY A 61 -11.65 12.60 8.55
N GLU A 62 -10.65 13.10 7.83
CA GLU A 62 -10.48 12.84 6.39
C GLU A 62 -9.97 11.42 6.17
N ALA A 63 -9.01 10.99 6.99
CA ALA A 63 -8.50 9.62 6.99
C ALA A 63 -9.61 8.61 7.30
N LYS A 64 -10.50 8.90 8.26
CA LYS A 64 -11.67 8.05 8.53
C LYS A 64 -12.57 7.89 7.32
N GLN A 65 -12.91 8.98 6.64
CA GLN A 65 -13.75 8.92 5.43
C GLN A 65 -13.09 8.11 4.32
N ALA A 66 -11.78 8.27 4.13
CA ALA A 66 -11.02 7.53 3.13
C ALA A 66 -10.95 6.02 3.46
N VAL A 67 -10.72 5.66 4.74
CA VAL A 67 -10.73 4.27 5.20
C VAL A 67 -12.12 3.64 5.04
N GLU A 68 -13.19 4.32 5.45
CA GLU A 68 -14.56 3.82 5.28
C GLU A 68 -14.92 3.61 3.80
N ARG A 69 -14.44 4.50 2.90
CA ARG A 69 -14.61 4.32 1.46
C ARG A 69 -13.88 3.07 0.97
N LEU A 70 -12.64 2.86 1.40
CA LEU A 70 -11.86 1.68 1.05
C LEU A 70 -12.53 0.39 1.54
N GLU A 71 -12.96 0.35 2.79
CA GLU A 71 -13.64 -0.81 3.40
C GLU A 71 -14.93 -1.15 2.65
N LYS A 72 -15.75 -0.15 2.29
CA LYS A 72 -16.96 -0.36 1.48
C LYS A 72 -16.65 -0.97 0.11
N LEU A 73 -15.57 -0.53 -0.53
CA LEU A 73 -15.15 -1.08 -1.83
C LEU A 73 -14.63 -2.52 -1.69
N GLN A 74 -13.87 -2.81 -0.64
CA GLN A 74 -13.39 -4.16 -0.32
C GLN A 74 -14.57 -5.12 -0.06
N ASP A 75 -15.53 -4.70 0.77
CA ASP A 75 -16.75 -5.49 1.05
C ASP A 75 -17.56 -5.79 -0.23
N GLN A 76 -17.64 -4.85 -1.17
CA GLN A 76 -18.32 -5.06 -2.45
C GLN A 76 -17.55 -6.04 -3.34
N ASN A 77 -16.22 -5.94 -3.38
CA ASN A 77 -15.37 -6.85 -4.13
C ASN A 77 -15.49 -8.29 -3.60
N ASP A 78 -15.49 -8.48 -2.29
CA ASP A 78 -15.64 -9.79 -1.64
C ASP A 78 -17.00 -10.44 -1.95
N ARG A 79 -18.02 -9.62 -2.23
CA ARG A 79 -19.34 -10.06 -2.72
C ARG A 79 -19.37 -10.32 -4.23
N ASN A 80 -18.21 -10.41 -4.88
CA ASN A 80 -18.03 -10.59 -6.33
C ASN A 80 -18.67 -9.48 -7.19
N ASN A 81 -18.86 -8.28 -6.63
CA ASN A 81 -19.31 -7.14 -7.42
C ASN A 81 -18.14 -6.61 -8.26
N HIS A 82 -18.11 -6.96 -9.54
CA HIS A 82 -17.04 -6.57 -10.46
C HIS A 82 -16.92 -5.05 -10.66
N GLN A 83 -17.97 -4.27 -10.34
CA GLN A 83 -17.91 -2.81 -10.38
C GLN A 83 -17.01 -2.24 -9.27
N ALA A 84 -16.82 -2.97 -8.17
CA ALA A 84 -15.95 -2.57 -7.07
C ALA A 84 -14.48 -2.49 -7.48
N ILE A 85 -14.06 -3.29 -8.47
CA ILE A 85 -12.68 -3.30 -8.97
C ILE A 85 -12.32 -1.92 -9.54
N SER A 86 -13.21 -1.29 -10.32
CA SER A 86 -12.96 0.05 -10.85
C SER A 86 -12.78 1.07 -9.73
N GLY A 87 -13.62 1.00 -8.69
CA GLY A 87 -13.52 1.89 -7.53
C GLY A 87 -12.24 1.68 -6.71
N LEU A 88 -11.77 0.43 -6.56
CA LEU A 88 -10.50 0.11 -5.90
C LEU A 88 -9.30 0.65 -6.70
N LEU A 89 -9.33 0.53 -8.02
CA LEU A 89 -8.29 1.08 -8.90
C LEU A 89 -8.27 2.61 -8.88
N GLU A 90 -9.44 3.25 -8.84
CA GLU A 90 -9.54 4.71 -8.69
C GLU A 90 -8.98 5.16 -7.33
N PHE A 91 -9.30 4.43 -6.27
CA PHE A 91 -8.77 4.70 -4.93
C PHE A 91 -7.24 4.57 -4.90
N GLU A 92 -6.71 3.48 -5.43
CA GLU A 92 -5.26 3.24 -5.51
C GLU A 92 -4.54 4.37 -6.27
N ARG A 93 -5.07 4.81 -7.41
CA ARG A 93 -4.47 5.89 -8.21
C ARG A 93 -4.45 7.22 -7.48
N GLY A 94 -5.48 7.53 -6.71
CA GLY A 94 -5.58 8.77 -5.92
C GLY A 94 -4.85 8.73 -4.57
N LEU A 95 -4.30 7.57 -4.18
CA LEU A 95 -3.74 7.37 -2.84
C LEU A 95 -2.57 8.33 -2.55
N LEU A 96 -1.69 8.55 -3.53
CA LEU A 96 -0.55 9.46 -3.37
C LEU A 96 -0.97 10.93 -3.26
N GLU A 97 -2.11 11.32 -3.83
CA GLU A 97 -2.63 12.69 -3.75
C GLU A 97 -3.28 12.98 -2.38
N THR A 98 -3.47 11.94 -1.56
CA THR A 98 -4.07 12.05 -0.22
C THR A 98 -3.03 12.38 0.86
N PHE A 99 -1.72 12.32 0.53
CA PHE A 99 -0.60 12.60 1.43
C PHE A 99 0.24 13.77 0.94
#